data_AF-A0A933M710-F1
#
_entry.id   AF-A0A933M710-F1
#
_cell.length_a   1.000
_cell.length_b   1.000
_cell.length_c   1.000
_cell.angle_alpha   90.00
_cell.angle_beta   90.00
_cell.angle_gamma   90.00
#
_symmetry.space_group_name_H-M   'P 1'
#
loop_
_entity.id
_entity.type
_entity.pdbx_description
1 polymer ?
#
loop_
_entity_poly.entity_id
_entity_poly.type
_entity_poly.pdbx_seq_one_letter_code
_entity_poly.pdbx_strand_id
1 'polypeptide(L)'
;MGDRVSDVNVAQVGAGAQVDQLAVGRNILQAKINIGALVVPVRFLLALLAVALVLAVAAWFYFVPAQMPPNTTNVAVATFGQVDANGRVQDSARAEELSAWLYGKLQAEKPSLPDGTLLTVWNDRMSFLDKRVPLGRIDTEAQAAELADRIKADMVIYGNLNVGQEPATFVPQFYVRQEKREADELTGSQQLGKILNIDKTVSDLKDYLDQNLQPRAQAVLWFARGIGLDALGEYGKAYQLFCRADQSLTNWDAKQGREILYYFMGREALFAGRSDEIARATKDLPRGEWGNCAPFDNAAGATNAALQWFEKSKALNPDYARAYFGLGQAHAQRANNIVRAKNQENSSAAQYKEKLGTARNELASAIENYQAALARLPQGDARSLMNLKTRAALGSAYILVGQTYLLANEAERDVNLVKMAVPDLLRAEAELDPLTRAIPFDQTRFLAQTFLTLGVARQVHGQTAEILEDFAAAKTTYTAATRDFAQCLEIGKREPNDEYLAGTVMPLCARALGEVNQALGKIK
;
A
#
# COMPACT_ATOMS: atom_id res chain seq x y z
N MET A 1 -59.17 57.51 -15.16
CA MET A 1 -58.05 58.36 -15.60
C MET A 1 -56.79 57.72 -15.08
N GLY A 2 -55.97 57.16 -15.98
CA GLY A 2 -54.80 56.38 -15.63
C GLY A 2 -53.59 56.92 -16.38
N ASP A 3 -52.46 56.95 -15.69
CA ASP A 3 -51.14 57.22 -16.27
C ASP A 3 -50.30 55.95 -16.16
N ARG A 4 -49.94 55.40 -17.34
CA ARG A 4 -48.92 54.37 -17.48
C ARG A 4 -47.61 55.08 -17.80
N VAL A 5 -46.65 55.00 -16.87
CA VAL A 5 -45.26 55.37 -17.10
C VAL A 5 -44.59 54.24 -17.87
N SER A 6 -44.06 54.55 -19.06
CA SER A 6 -43.24 53.66 -19.86
C SER A 6 -41.76 53.97 -19.60
N ASP A 7 -41.04 52.98 -19.07
CA ASP A 7 -39.59 53.05 -18.85
C ASP A 7 -38.83 53.10 -20.18
N VAL A 8 -37.93 54.07 -20.32
CA VAL A 8 -37.00 54.21 -21.43
C VAL A 8 -35.61 53.82 -20.94
N ASN A 9 -35.11 52.68 -21.39
CA ASN A 9 -33.72 52.28 -21.16
C ASN A 9 -32.82 52.97 -22.19
N VAL A 10 -31.99 53.91 -21.74
CA VAL A 10 -30.97 54.58 -22.56
C VAL A 10 -29.65 53.82 -22.40
N ALA A 11 -29.19 53.18 -23.49
CA ALA A 11 -27.84 52.60 -23.55
C ALA A 11 -26.90 53.57 -24.27
N GLN A 12 -25.78 53.91 -23.62
CA GLN A 12 -24.71 54.72 -24.19
C GLN A 12 -23.88 53.88 -25.16
N VAL A 13 -23.84 54.25 -26.44
CA VAL A 13 -23.05 53.58 -27.48
C VAL A 13 -21.80 54.42 -27.77
N GLY A 14 -20.62 53.80 -27.73
CA GLY A 14 -19.34 54.47 -27.97
C GLY A 14 -19.20 55.00 -29.40
N ALA A 15 -18.47 56.12 -29.54
CA ALA A 15 -18.25 56.82 -30.81
C ALA A 15 -17.55 55.90 -31.83
N GLY A 16 -18.33 55.39 -32.80
CA GLY A 16 -17.86 54.50 -33.86
C GLY A 16 -18.93 53.55 -34.42
N ALA A 17 -20.05 53.33 -33.73
CA ALA A 17 -21.12 52.47 -34.21
C ALA A 17 -22.24 53.29 -34.90
N GLN A 18 -22.30 53.25 -36.24
CA GLN A 18 -23.49 53.68 -36.99
C GLN A 18 -24.48 52.51 -37.09
N VAL A 19 -25.66 52.67 -36.49
CA VAL A 19 -26.76 51.71 -36.58
C VAL A 19 -27.81 52.28 -37.54
N ASP A 20 -27.73 51.89 -38.81
CA ASP A 20 -28.75 52.23 -39.79
C ASP A 20 -29.98 51.31 -39.61
N GLN A 21 -31.05 51.92 -39.09
CA GLN A 21 -32.44 51.45 -39.03
C GLN A 21 -32.73 50.16 -38.22
N LEU A 22 -33.27 50.36 -37.00
CA LEU A 22 -34.00 49.33 -36.26
C LEU A 22 -35.47 49.33 -36.70
N ALA A 23 -35.84 48.44 -37.64
CA ALA A 23 -37.25 48.18 -37.96
C ALA A 23 -37.82 47.16 -36.96
N VAL A 24 -38.71 47.61 -36.06
CA VAL A 24 -39.39 46.76 -35.07
C VAL A 24 -40.63 46.13 -35.69
N GLY A 25 -40.45 45.00 -36.38
CA GLY A 25 -41.54 44.11 -36.79
C GLY A 25 -41.74 42.98 -35.77
N ARG A 26 -42.95 42.84 -35.22
CA ARG A 26 -43.34 41.72 -34.36
C ARG A 26 -43.07 40.39 -35.10
N ASN A 27 -42.13 39.60 -34.58
CA ASN A 27 -41.81 38.19 -34.91
C ASN A 27 -40.53 37.87 -35.71
N ILE A 28 -39.65 38.82 -36.02
CA ILE A 28 -38.33 38.44 -36.56
C ILE A 28 -37.22 39.35 -35.99
N LEU A 29 -36.63 38.95 -34.86
CA LEU A 29 -35.35 39.51 -34.38
C LEU A 29 -34.21 38.99 -35.29
N GLN A 30 -34.16 39.49 -36.53
CA GLN A 30 -32.98 39.37 -37.37
C GLN A 30 -32.02 40.50 -37.01
N ALA A 31 -31.30 40.34 -35.90
CA ALA A 31 -30.09 41.12 -35.69
C ALA A 31 -29.14 40.83 -36.85
N LYS A 32 -28.78 41.85 -37.62
CA LYS A 32 -27.80 41.79 -38.71
C LYS A 32 -26.59 42.60 -38.26
N ILE A 33 -25.42 41.96 -38.21
CA ILE A 33 -24.16 42.64 -37.93
C ILE A 33 -23.52 42.89 -39.30
N ASN A 34 -23.46 44.16 -39.72
CA ASN A 34 -22.83 44.56 -40.98
C ASN A 34 -21.34 44.83 -40.74
N ILE A 35 -20.47 44.04 -41.36
CA ILE A 35 -19.03 44.30 -41.44
C ILE A 35 -18.74 44.55 -42.94
N GLY A 36 -18.82 45.81 -43.39
CA GLY A 36 -18.73 46.15 -44.81
C GLY A 36 -19.92 45.63 -45.64
N ALA A 37 -19.67 45.12 -46.85
CA ALA A 37 -20.71 44.61 -47.77
C ALA A 37 -21.16 43.16 -47.48
N LEU A 38 -20.56 42.47 -46.51
CA LEU A 38 -20.87 41.07 -46.19
C LEU A 38 -21.87 41.01 -45.01
N VAL A 39 -23.10 40.58 -45.27
CA VAL A 39 -24.14 40.39 -44.25
C VAL A 39 -24.10 38.95 -43.76
N VAL A 40 -23.55 38.71 -42.56
CA VAL A 40 -23.57 37.37 -41.92
C VAL A 40 -24.78 37.28 -40.99
N PRO A 41 -25.76 36.38 -41.24
CA PRO A 41 -26.89 36.19 -40.32
C PRO A 41 -26.40 35.72 -38.94
N VAL A 42 -26.88 36.35 -37.86
CA VAL A 42 -26.46 36.04 -36.47
C VAL A 42 -26.58 34.56 -36.11
N ARG A 43 -27.53 33.81 -36.68
CA ARG A 43 -27.63 32.36 -36.51
C ARG A 43 -26.38 31.59 -36.94
N PHE A 44 -25.65 32.04 -37.96
CA PHE A 44 -24.41 31.42 -38.39
C PHE A 44 -23.25 31.75 -37.45
N LEU A 45 -23.21 32.96 -36.89
CA LEU A 45 -22.25 33.32 -35.85
C LEU A 45 -22.48 32.50 -34.57
N LEU A 46 -23.73 32.33 -34.15
CA LEU A 46 -24.09 31.47 -33.01
C LEU A 46 -23.76 30.00 -33.27
N ALA A 47 -24.02 29.49 -34.48
CA ALA A 47 -23.64 28.14 -34.86
C ALA A 47 -22.11 27.94 -34.86
N LEU A 48 -21.35 28.92 -35.37
CA LEU A 48 -19.89 28.88 -35.36
C LEU A 48 -19.33 28.94 -33.94
N LEU A 49 -19.90 29.79 -33.07
CA LEU A 49 -19.57 29.84 -31.64
C LEU A 49 -19.88 28.52 -30.93
N ALA A 50 -21.03 27.90 -31.22
CA ALA A 50 -21.38 26.60 -30.67
C ALA A 50 -20.39 25.51 -31.12
N VAL A 51 -20.02 25.48 -32.41
CA VAL A 51 -19.00 24.56 -32.92
C VAL A 51 -17.65 24.82 -32.27
N ALA A 52 -17.22 26.09 -32.16
CA ALA A 52 -15.96 26.46 -31.51
C ALA A 52 -15.94 26.04 -30.04
N LEU A 53 -17.05 26.21 -29.32
CA LEU A 53 -17.21 25.76 -27.94
C LEU A 53 -17.12 24.23 -27.83
N VAL A 54 -17.80 23.50 -28.71
CA VAL A 54 -17.74 22.02 -28.75
C VAL A 54 -16.32 21.56 -29.03
N LEU A 55 -15.63 22.18 -29.98
CA LEU A 55 -14.22 21.86 -30.28
C LEU A 55 -13.30 22.20 -29.11
N ALA A 56 -13.51 23.33 -28.43
CA ALA A 56 -12.74 23.71 -27.24
C ALA A 56 -12.96 22.72 -26.09
N VAL A 57 -14.21 22.31 -25.84
CA VAL A 57 -14.53 21.29 -24.83
C VAL A 57 -13.94 19.93 -25.21
N ALA A 58 -14.05 19.51 -26.48
CA ALA A 58 -13.45 18.27 -26.96
C ALA A 58 -11.92 18.28 -26.84
N ALA A 59 -11.28 19.39 -27.21
CA ALA A 59 -9.84 19.59 -27.03
C ALA A 59 -9.48 19.53 -25.54
N TRP A 60 -10.25 20.17 -24.66
CA TRP A 60 -10.03 20.10 -23.22
C TRP A 60 -10.13 18.66 -22.69
N PHE A 61 -11.13 17.88 -23.10
CA PHE A 61 -11.22 16.45 -22.75
C PHE A 61 -10.09 15.59 -23.34
N TYR A 62 -9.49 16.02 -24.45
CA TYR A 62 -8.36 15.31 -25.06
C TYR A 62 -7.04 15.63 -24.37
N PHE A 63 -6.79 16.91 -24.05
CA PHE A 63 -5.51 17.39 -23.52
C PHE A 63 -5.41 17.41 -22.00
N VAL A 64 -6.52 17.58 -21.28
CA VAL A 64 -6.49 17.68 -19.82
C VAL A 64 -6.73 16.30 -19.19
N PRO A 65 -5.75 15.74 -18.47
CA PRO A 65 -5.84 14.38 -17.96
C PRO A 65 -6.91 14.21 -16.87
N ALA A 66 -7.60 13.06 -16.89
CA ALA A 66 -8.43 12.59 -15.77
C ALA A 66 -7.70 11.63 -14.83
N GLN A 67 -6.57 11.08 -15.29
CA GLN A 67 -5.74 10.14 -14.55
C GLN A 67 -4.32 10.66 -14.53
N MET A 68 -3.61 10.37 -13.46
CA MET A 68 -2.22 10.74 -13.30
C MET A 68 -1.38 10.02 -14.38
N PRO A 69 -0.29 10.65 -14.86
CA PRO A 69 0.49 10.11 -15.96
C PRO A 69 1.03 8.70 -15.65
N PRO A 70 1.09 7.80 -16.65
CA PRO A 70 1.76 6.52 -16.48
C PRO A 70 3.27 6.73 -16.33
N ASN A 71 3.97 5.73 -15.78
CA ASN A 71 5.43 5.72 -15.61
C ASN A 71 5.99 6.84 -14.72
N THR A 72 5.16 7.46 -13.90
CA THR A 72 5.59 8.40 -12.86
C THR A 72 5.07 7.93 -11.51
N THR A 73 5.81 8.21 -10.44
CA THR A 73 5.30 8.04 -9.08
C THR A 73 4.23 9.09 -8.83
N ASN A 74 3.00 8.66 -8.60
CA ASN A 74 1.81 9.50 -8.56
C ASN A 74 1.31 9.69 -7.13
N VAL A 75 1.39 10.93 -6.62
CA VAL A 75 0.91 11.31 -5.29
C VAL A 75 -0.27 12.26 -5.41
N ALA A 76 -1.40 11.93 -4.80
CA ALA A 76 -2.56 12.81 -4.73
C ALA A 76 -2.73 13.33 -3.31
N VAL A 77 -2.87 14.64 -3.15
CA VAL A 77 -3.21 15.29 -1.87
C VAL A 77 -4.69 15.63 -1.91
N ALA A 78 -5.50 14.78 -1.28
CA ALA A 78 -6.93 15.01 -1.14
C ALA A 78 -7.22 16.24 -0.26
N THR A 79 -8.40 16.81 -0.42
CA THR A 79 -8.86 17.90 0.45
C THR A 79 -9.08 17.35 1.86
N PHE A 80 -8.51 18.00 2.87
CA PHE A 80 -8.69 17.55 4.26
C PHE A 80 -10.08 17.91 4.78
N GLY A 81 -10.66 17.02 5.59
CA GLY A 81 -11.94 17.24 6.24
C GLY A 81 -11.81 17.85 7.63
N GLN A 82 -12.95 18.17 8.24
CA GLN A 82 -13.08 18.53 9.64
C GLN A 82 -14.07 17.57 10.31
N VAL A 83 -13.70 16.98 11.44
CA VAL A 83 -14.59 16.14 12.26
C VAL A 83 -15.35 17.03 13.22
N ASP A 84 -16.68 17.02 13.15
CA ASP A 84 -17.55 17.74 14.08
C ASP A 84 -17.66 17.02 15.45
N ALA A 85 -18.38 17.63 16.39
CA ALA A 85 -18.60 17.05 17.72
C ALA A 85 -19.37 15.70 17.70
N ASN A 86 -20.03 15.36 16.59
CA ASN A 86 -20.76 14.11 16.41
C ASN A 86 -19.90 13.03 15.71
N GLY A 87 -18.62 13.31 15.45
CA GLY A 87 -17.74 12.39 14.72
C GLY A 87 -17.96 12.39 13.20
N ARG A 88 -18.76 13.33 12.65
CA ARG A 88 -19.01 13.42 11.22
C ARG A 88 -17.95 14.28 10.56
N VAL A 89 -17.40 13.78 9.46
CA VAL A 89 -16.46 14.54 8.65
C VAL A 89 -17.25 15.48 7.72
N GLN A 90 -16.85 16.74 7.65
CA GLN A 90 -17.44 17.79 6.82
C GLN A 90 -16.35 18.63 6.13
N ASP A 91 -16.73 19.39 5.10
CA ASP A 91 -15.82 20.32 4.44
C ASP A 91 -15.48 21.50 5.37
N SER A 92 -14.25 22.01 5.28
CA SER A 92 -13.77 23.11 6.11
C SER A 92 -12.73 23.93 5.37
N ALA A 93 -12.92 25.24 5.31
CA ALA A 93 -11.98 26.16 4.67
C ALA A 93 -10.57 26.07 5.28
N ARG A 94 -10.50 25.83 6.60
CA ARG A 94 -9.23 25.68 7.33
C ARG A 94 -8.53 24.37 6.98
N ALA A 95 -9.28 23.28 6.84
CA ALA A 95 -8.74 21.99 6.43
C ALA A 95 -8.29 22.02 4.96
N GLU A 96 -9.06 22.69 4.10
CA GLU A 96 -8.69 22.93 2.70
C GLU A 96 -7.37 23.73 2.60
N GLU A 97 -7.23 24.82 3.35
CA GLU A 97 -6.00 25.61 3.42
C GLU A 97 -4.80 24.76 3.88
N LEU A 98 -4.99 23.86 4.85
CA LEU A 98 -3.95 22.96 5.33
C LEU A 98 -3.52 21.94 4.25
N SER A 99 -4.46 21.38 3.50
CA SER A 99 -4.15 20.49 2.37
C SER A 99 -3.44 21.22 1.22
N ALA A 100 -3.84 22.47 0.94
CA ALA A 100 -3.21 23.32 -0.06
C ALA A 100 -1.79 23.71 0.35
N TRP A 101 -1.57 24.03 1.63
CA TRP A 101 -0.25 24.27 2.19
C TRP A 101 0.66 23.05 2.01
N LEU A 102 0.15 21.85 2.34
CA LEU A 102 0.94 20.61 2.21
C LEU A 102 1.30 20.35 0.75
N TYR A 103 0.33 20.48 -0.15
CA TYR A 103 0.57 20.37 -1.59
C TYR A 103 1.66 21.35 -2.08
N GLY A 104 1.58 22.62 -1.68
CA GLY A 104 2.58 23.63 -2.02
C GLY A 104 3.98 23.26 -1.53
N LYS A 105 4.08 22.71 -0.31
CA LYS A 105 5.35 22.20 0.22
C LYS A 105 5.88 21.01 -0.58
N LEU A 106 5.06 20.02 -0.88
CA LEU A 106 5.48 18.86 -1.68
C LEU A 106 5.98 19.29 -3.07
N GLN A 107 5.34 20.28 -3.70
CA GLN A 107 5.80 20.83 -4.98
C GLN A 107 7.15 21.56 -4.86
N ALA A 108 7.35 22.33 -3.79
CA ALA A 108 8.59 23.04 -3.52
C ALA A 108 9.76 22.09 -3.20
N GLU A 109 9.47 20.94 -2.60
CA GLU A 109 10.47 19.93 -2.21
C GLU A 109 10.82 18.95 -3.33
N LYS A 110 9.96 18.79 -4.34
CA LYS A 110 10.20 17.88 -5.47
C LYS A 110 11.58 18.04 -6.15
N PRO A 111 12.12 19.26 -6.37
CA PRO A 111 13.46 19.43 -6.94
C PRO A 111 14.61 18.93 -6.04
N SER A 112 14.38 18.68 -4.75
CA SER A 112 15.39 18.12 -3.83
C SER A 112 15.56 16.61 -3.98
N LEU A 113 14.66 15.94 -4.72
CA LEU A 113 14.75 14.51 -4.97
C LEU A 113 15.90 14.21 -5.95
N PRO A 114 16.51 13.01 -5.86
CA PRO A 114 17.58 12.62 -6.77
C PRO A 114 17.18 12.76 -8.24
N ASP A 115 18.15 13.11 -9.09
CA ASP A 115 17.94 13.26 -10.54
C ASP A 115 17.27 12.03 -11.17
N GLY A 116 16.41 12.28 -12.16
CA GLY A 116 15.63 11.22 -12.82
C GLY A 116 14.40 10.76 -12.04
N THR A 117 14.08 11.38 -10.89
CA THR A 117 12.85 11.09 -10.15
C THR A 117 11.64 11.71 -10.86
N LEU A 118 10.88 10.87 -11.56
CA LEU A 118 9.60 11.24 -12.15
C LEU A 118 8.48 11.12 -11.10
N LEU A 119 8.24 12.22 -10.39
CA LEU A 119 7.17 12.34 -9.39
C LEU A 119 6.11 13.33 -9.90
N THR A 120 4.83 12.97 -9.81
CA THR A 120 3.70 13.86 -10.07
C THR A 120 2.89 14.04 -8.80
N VAL A 121 2.59 15.28 -8.42
CA VAL A 121 1.74 15.59 -7.26
C VAL A 121 0.48 16.30 -7.73
N TRP A 122 -0.69 15.78 -7.38
CA TRP A 122 -2.00 16.38 -7.69
C TRP A 122 -2.70 16.94 -6.44
N ASN A 123 -3.42 18.06 -6.58
CA ASN A 123 -4.29 18.65 -5.56
C ASN A 123 -5.42 19.47 -6.20
N ASP A 124 -6.54 19.68 -5.50
CA ASP A 124 -7.68 20.44 -6.01
C ASP A 124 -7.43 21.94 -6.27
N ARG A 125 -6.29 22.49 -5.81
CA ARG A 125 -5.83 23.84 -6.17
C ARG A 125 -5.22 23.95 -7.57
N MET A 126 -4.96 22.83 -8.24
CA MET A 126 -4.49 22.84 -9.63
C MET A 126 -5.55 23.43 -10.56
N SER A 127 -5.11 24.01 -11.68
CA SER A 127 -6.04 24.55 -12.67
C SER A 127 -6.90 23.44 -13.26
N PHE A 128 -8.14 23.77 -13.64
CA PHE A 128 -8.98 22.88 -14.45
C PHE A 128 -8.34 22.57 -15.82
N LEU A 129 -7.30 23.31 -16.22
CA LEU A 129 -6.48 23.04 -17.40
C LEU A 129 -5.37 22.01 -17.14
N ASP A 130 -4.99 21.77 -15.88
CA ASP A 130 -3.94 20.82 -15.51
C ASP A 130 -4.52 19.43 -15.18
N LYS A 131 -5.70 19.41 -14.57
CA LYS A 131 -6.47 18.18 -14.30
C LYS A 131 -7.97 18.44 -14.39
N ARG A 132 -8.73 17.44 -14.84
CA ARG A 132 -10.20 17.54 -14.96
C ARG A 132 -11.01 16.84 -13.87
N VAL A 133 -10.34 16.12 -12.96
CA VAL A 133 -11.00 15.32 -11.92
C VAL A 133 -10.77 15.96 -10.56
N PRO A 134 -11.84 16.22 -9.77
CA PRO A 134 -11.70 16.61 -8.38
C PRO A 134 -11.21 15.41 -7.56
N LEU A 135 -10.29 15.68 -6.63
CA LEU A 135 -9.86 14.68 -5.65
C LEU A 135 -10.91 14.57 -4.54
N GLY A 136 -11.39 15.72 -4.07
CA GLY A 136 -12.40 15.82 -3.03
C GLY A 136 -11.87 15.45 -1.66
N ARG A 137 -12.79 15.37 -0.70
CA ARG A 137 -12.53 14.98 0.69
C ARG A 137 -12.56 13.46 0.84
N ILE A 138 -11.70 12.95 1.73
CA ILE A 138 -11.57 11.53 2.04
C ILE A 138 -11.76 11.30 3.53
N ASP A 139 -12.79 10.54 3.87
CA ASP A 139 -13.22 10.27 5.24
C ASP A 139 -12.69 8.93 5.73
N THR A 140 -12.51 7.99 4.80
CA THR A 140 -12.16 6.61 5.10
C THR A 140 -11.07 6.09 4.16
N GLU A 141 -10.36 5.07 4.61
CA GLU A 141 -9.40 4.32 3.78
C GLU A 141 -10.03 3.80 2.47
N ALA A 142 -11.27 3.30 2.52
CA ALA A 142 -11.96 2.79 1.34
C ALA A 142 -12.15 3.86 0.26
N GLN A 143 -12.45 5.10 0.67
CA GLN A 143 -12.53 6.23 -0.25
C GLN A 143 -11.15 6.61 -0.80
N ALA A 144 -10.09 6.55 0.03
CA ALA A 144 -8.72 6.78 -0.43
C ALA A 144 -8.32 5.75 -1.51
N ALA A 145 -8.68 4.48 -1.30
CA ALA A 145 -8.47 3.39 -2.25
C ALA A 145 -9.22 3.63 -3.57
N GLU A 146 -10.52 3.95 -3.49
CA GLU A 146 -11.32 4.25 -4.68
C GLU A 146 -10.74 5.44 -5.46
N LEU A 147 -10.33 6.50 -4.76
CA LEU A 147 -9.69 7.66 -5.39
C LEU A 147 -8.40 7.25 -6.10
N ALA A 148 -7.53 6.49 -5.42
CA ALA A 148 -6.27 6.03 -5.98
C ALA A 148 -6.48 5.22 -7.27
N ASP A 149 -7.45 4.31 -7.29
CA ASP A 149 -7.77 3.50 -8.47
C ASP A 149 -8.38 4.30 -9.61
N ARG A 150 -9.24 5.27 -9.27
CA ARG A 150 -9.92 6.16 -10.22
C ARG A 150 -8.94 7.04 -10.98
N ILE A 151 -7.99 7.65 -10.27
CA ILE A 151 -7.03 8.60 -10.84
C ILE A 151 -5.67 7.98 -11.15
N LYS A 152 -5.46 6.70 -10.84
CA LYS A 152 -4.15 6.02 -10.97
C LYS A 152 -3.05 6.66 -10.12
N ALA A 153 -3.41 7.08 -8.90
CA ALA A 153 -2.42 7.50 -7.90
C ALA A 153 -1.79 6.27 -7.23
N ASP A 154 -0.48 6.31 -7.01
CA ASP A 154 0.24 5.31 -6.22
C ASP A 154 0.08 5.58 -4.73
N MET A 155 -0.09 6.86 -4.36
CA MET A 155 -0.33 7.29 -3.00
C MET A 155 -1.39 8.38 -2.92
N VAL A 156 -2.26 8.28 -1.91
CA VAL A 156 -3.24 9.33 -1.58
C VAL A 156 -2.97 9.83 -0.16
N ILE A 157 -2.61 11.09 -0.02
CA ILE A 157 -2.46 11.78 1.26
C ILE A 157 -3.78 12.42 1.62
N TYR A 158 -4.27 12.15 2.84
CA TYR A 158 -5.53 12.67 3.35
C TYR A 158 -5.47 12.85 4.86
N GLY A 159 -6.52 13.44 5.45
CA GLY A 159 -6.55 13.65 6.90
C GLY A 159 -7.75 14.50 7.30
N ASN A 160 -8.08 14.45 8.59
CA ASN A 160 -9.22 15.15 9.15
C ASN A 160 -8.81 15.95 10.39
N LEU A 161 -9.23 17.21 10.46
CA LEU A 161 -9.05 18.09 11.61
C LEU A 161 -10.19 17.83 12.61
N ASN A 162 -9.89 17.28 13.77
CA ASN A 162 -10.86 17.07 14.83
C ASN A 162 -10.98 18.33 15.69
N VAL A 163 -12.08 19.07 15.52
CA VAL A 163 -12.36 20.30 16.29
C VAL A 163 -13.21 20.05 17.54
N GLY A 164 -13.61 18.80 17.79
CA GLY A 164 -14.33 18.41 19.01
C GLY A 164 -13.46 18.40 20.27
N GLN A 165 -12.16 18.66 20.12
CA GLN A 165 -11.17 18.76 21.19
C GLN A 165 -10.51 20.14 21.15
N GLU A 166 -10.19 20.71 22.31
CA GLU A 166 -9.38 21.92 22.41
C GLU A 166 -8.00 21.56 23.01
N PRO A 167 -6.89 21.75 22.26
CA PRO A 167 -6.81 22.28 20.90
C PRO A 167 -7.31 21.27 19.85
N ALA A 168 -7.75 21.76 18.69
CA ALA A 168 -8.14 20.88 17.59
C ALA A 168 -6.96 20.03 17.14
N THR A 169 -7.20 18.77 16.81
CA THR A 169 -6.15 17.79 16.52
C THR A 169 -6.16 17.37 15.06
N PHE A 170 -4.98 17.18 14.46
CA PHE A 170 -4.84 16.74 13.07
C PHE A 170 -3.85 15.58 12.97
N VAL A 171 -4.25 14.53 12.25
CA VAL A 171 -3.39 13.39 11.95
C VAL A 171 -3.36 13.21 10.43
N PRO A 172 -2.26 13.60 9.77
CA PRO A 172 -2.09 13.29 8.35
C PRO A 172 -1.93 11.78 8.18
N GLN A 173 -2.60 11.25 7.17
CA GLN A 173 -2.52 9.86 6.77
C GLN A 173 -2.15 9.78 5.30
N PHE A 174 -1.54 8.67 4.92
CA PHE A 174 -1.37 8.32 3.52
C PHE A 174 -1.85 6.89 3.28
N TYR A 175 -2.48 6.70 2.13
CA TYR A 175 -2.87 5.41 1.60
C TYR A 175 -1.94 5.07 0.44
N VAL A 176 -1.41 3.85 0.43
CA VAL A 176 -0.61 3.31 -0.69
C VAL A 176 -1.48 2.36 -1.49
N ARG A 177 -1.61 2.61 -2.79
CA ARG A 177 -2.41 1.78 -3.69
C ARG A 177 -1.80 0.38 -3.81
N GLN A 178 -2.65 -0.63 -3.68
CA GLN A 178 -2.30 -1.99 -4.09
C GLN A 178 -2.12 -2.04 -5.60
N GLU A 179 -0.89 -2.12 -6.08
CA GLU A 179 -0.70 -2.70 -7.40
C GLU A 179 -1.05 -4.18 -7.33
N LYS A 180 -1.71 -4.68 -8.37
CA LYS A 180 -2.05 -6.10 -8.55
C LYS A 180 -0.82 -7.00 -8.68
N ARG A 181 0.35 -6.63 -8.13
CA ARG A 181 1.63 -7.30 -8.35
C ARG A 181 2.31 -7.84 -7.10
N GLU A 182 1.98 -7.41 -5.88
CA GLU A 182 2.58 -8.02 -4.68
C GLU A 182 1.64 -8.08 -3.45
N ALA A 183 2.01 -8.95 -2.51
CA ALA A 183 1.37 -9.09 -1.21
C ALA A 183 1.75 -7.90 -0.31
N ASP A 184 1.41 -6.68 -0.71
CA ASP A 184 2.08 -5.50 -0.16
C ASP A 184 1.54 -5.12 1.23
N GLU A 185 2.39 -5.27 2.24
CA GLU A 185 2.14 -4.92 3.64
C GLU A 185 1.91 -3.43 3.81
N LEU A 186 2.35 -2.60 2.86
CA LEU A 186 2.19 -1.15 2.87
C LEU A 186 0.79 -0.63 2.68
N THR A 187 -0.07 -1.50 2.21
CA THR A 187 -1.37 -1.11 1.72
C THR A 187 -2.28 -0.78 2.88
N GLY A 188 -3.20 0.14 2.59
CA GLY A 188 -4.00 0.78 3.61
C GLY A 188 -3.36 2.03 4.19
N SER A 189 -4.00 2.56 5.22
CA SER A 189 -3.69 3.87 5.76
C SER A 189 -2.59 3.82 6.78
N GLN A 190 -1.67 4.78 6.70
CA GLN A 190 -0.57 4.93 7.64
C GLN A 190 -0.61 6.32 8.24
N GLN A 191 -0.55 6.38 9.57
CA GLN A 191 -0.41 7.64 10.28
C GLN A 191 1.00 8.17 10.07
N LEU A 192 1.10 9.43 9.70
CA LEU A 192 2.39 10.07 9.49
C LEU A 192 2.80 10.81 10.77
N GLY A 193 3.34 10.06 11.74
CA GLY A 193 3.80 10.57 13.04
C GLY A 193 2.69 10.89 14.05
N LYS A 194 3.05 11.54 15.16
CA LYS A 194 2.09 11.87 16.23
C LYS A 194 1.07 12.94 15.83
N ILE A 195 -0.05 12.96 16.55
CA ILE A 195 -1.11 13.97 16.46
C ILE A 195 -0.52 15.38 16.54
N LEU A 196 -0.97 16.26 15.65
CA LEU A 196 -0.63 17.68 15.61
C LEU A 196 -1.73 18.51 16.26
N ASN A 197 -1.35 19.53 17.02
CA ASN A 197 -2.30 20.47 17.63
C ASN A 197 -2.40 21.70 16.73
N ILE A 198 -3.61 21.96 16.25
CA ILE A 198 -3.93 23.00 15.28
C ILE A 198 -4.99 23.89 15.93
N ASP A 199 -4.57 24.89 16.71
CA ASP A 199 -5.44 25.80 17.47
C ASP A 199 -5.71 27.14 16.76
N LYS A 200 -4.85 27.54 15.80
CA LYS A 200 -4.96 28.79 15.03
C LYS A 200 -5.07 28.58 13.50
N THR A 201 -5.29 29.65 12.74
CA THR A 201 -5.33 29.59 11.26
C THR A 201 -4.00 29.08 10.69
N VAL A 202 -4.01 28.59 9.45
CA VAL A 202 -2.78 28.06 8.81
C VAL A 202 -1.72 29.15 8.66
N SER A 203 -2.13 30.40 8.37
CA SER A 203 -1.23 31.55 8.32
C SER A 203 -0.48 31.76 9.63
N ASP A 204 -1.18 31.66 10.77
CA ASP A 204 -0.64 31.92 12.10
C ASP A 204 0.18 30.72 12.62
N LEU A 205 -0.06 29.54 12.05
CA LEU A 205 0.67 28.31 12.36
C LEU A 205 1.80 28.02 11.40
N LYS A 206 2.16 28.94 10.49
CA LYS A 206 3.17 28.70 9.46
C LYS A 206 4.46 28.09 10.01
N ASP A 207 5.03 28.70 11.05
CA ASP A 207 6.29 28.21 11.65
C ASP A 207 6.10 26.85 12.34
N TYR A 208 4.94 26.64 12.99
CA TYR A 208 4.61 25.36 13.61
C TYR A 208 4.49 24.24 12.57
N LEU A 209 3.81 24.50 11.45
CA LEU A 209 3.65 23.57 10.34
C LEU A 209 4.98 23.32 9.62
N ASP A 210 5.79 24.36 9.41
CA ASP A 210 7.13 24.26 8.85
C ASP A 210 8.04 23.39 9.76
N GLN A 211 7.88 23.46 11.08
CA GLN A 211 8.66 22.62 12.01
C GLN A 211 8.12 21.19 12.15
N ASN A 212 6.80 20.99 12.12
CA ASN A 212 6.18 19.72 12.51
C ASN A 212 5.64 18.88 11.36
N LEU A 213 5.22 19.52 10.27
CA LEU A 213 4.57 18.86 9.13
C LEU A 213 5.47 18.84 7.89
N GLN A 214 6.30 19.87 7.65
CA GLN A 214 7.20 19.89 6.49
C GLN A 214 8.20 18.72 6.47
N PRO A 215 8.88 18.34 7.57
CA PRO A 215 9.78 17.18 7.55
C PRO A 215 9.05 15.88 7.19
N ARG A 216 7.79 15.75 7.64
CA ARG A 216 6.95 14.61 7.31
C ARG A 216 6.54 14.60 5.84
N ALA A 217 6.20 15.77 5.29
CA ALA A 217 5.90 15.94 3.87
C ALA A 217 7.09 15.56 2.98
N GLN A 218 8.30 16.01 3.34
CA GLN A 218 9.53 15.62 2.66
C GLN A 218 9.72 14.09 2.72
N ALA A 219 9.56 13.47 3.89
CA ALA A 219 9.66 12.02 4.05
C ALA A 219 8.69 11.25 3.15
N VAL A 220 7.45 11.74 2.99
CA VAL A 220 6.46 11.12 2.10
C VAL A 220 6.90 11.09 0.64
N LEU A 221 7.64 12.09 0.16
CA LEU A 221 8.17 12.08 -1.21
C LEU A 221 9.21 10.96 -1.40
N TRP A 222 10.08 10.75 -0.42
CA TRP A 222 11.03 9.64 -0.40
C TRP A 222 10.30 8.29 -0.36
N PHE A 223 9.24 8.18 0.45
CA PHE A 223 8.39 6.98 0.49
C PHE A 223 7.73 6.69 -0.84
N ALA A 224 7.07 7.67 -1.46
CA ALA A 224 6.41 7.48 -2.73
C ALA A 224 7.40 6.95 -3.79
N ARG A 225 8.60 7.52 -3.85
CA ARG A 225 9.63 7.08 -4.80
C ARG A 225 10.18 5.68 -4.47
N GLY A 226 10.45 5.40 -3.19
CA GLY A 226 10.95 4.09 -2.77
C GLY A 226 9.93 2.98 -3.02
N ILE A 227 8.64 3.24 -2.76
CA ILE A 227 7.53 2.34 -3.10
C ILE A 227 7.45 2.11 -4.61
N GLY A 228 7.66 3.15 -5.42
CA GLY A 228 7.73 3.00 -6.87
C GLY A 228 8.88 2.09 -7.34
N LEU A 229 10.02 2.09 -6.64
CA LEU A 229 11.12 1.16 -6.92
C LEU A 229 10.81 -0.26 -6.44
N ASP A 230 10.20 -0.39 -5.26
CA ASP A 230 9.75 -1.67 -4.69
C ASP A 230 8.73 -2.37 -5.62
N ALA A 231 7.74 -1.63 -6.14
CA ALA A 231 6.77 -2.14 -7.10
C ALA A 231 7.39 -2.64 -8.43
N LEU A 232 8.60 -2.21 -8.75
CA LEU A 232 9.39 -2.69 -9.90
C LEU A 232 10.31 -3.87 -9.54
N GLY A 233 10.29 -4.35 -8.29
CA GLY A 233 11.19 -5.39 -7.77
C GLY A 233 12.62 -4.91 -7.51
N GLU A 234 12.86 -3.60 -7.52
CA GLU A 234 14.17 -2.97 -7.38
C GLU A 234 14.53 -2.71 -5.90
N TYR A 235 14.38 -3.74 -5.06
CA TYR A 235 14.50 -3.65 -3.60
C TYR A 235 15.85 -3.04 -3.15
N GLY A 236 16.94 -3.36 -3.85
CA GLY A 236 18.26 -2.79 -3.59
C GLY A 236 18.33 -1.28 -3.80
N LYS A 237 17.69 -0.77 -4.86
CA LYS A 237 17.61 0.67 -5.16
C LYS A 237 16.68 1.37 -4.18
N ALA A 238 15.55 0.75 -3.84
CA ALA A 238 14.63 1.26 -2.81
C ALA A 238 15.33 1.38 -1.45
N TYR A 239 16.06 0.35 -1.03
CA TYR A 239 16.87 0.37 0.19
C TYR A 239 17.90 1.50 0.18
N GLN A 240 18.69 1.62 -0.90
CA GLN A 240 19.67 2.70 -1.03
C GLN A 240 19.02 4.09 -0.99
N LEU A 241 17.86 4.25 -1.63
CA LEU A 241 17.09 5.50 -1.60
C LEU A 241 16.67 5.87 -0.18
N PHE A 242 16.14 4.93 0.59
CA PHE A 242 15.76 5.17 1.99
C PHE A 242 16.97 5.48 2.87
N CYS A 243 18.12 4.90 2.59
CA CYS A 243 19.37 5.25 3.27
C CYS A 243 19.82 6.68 3.00
N ARG A 244 19.61 7.20 1.78
CA ARG A 244 19.82 8.64 1.49
C ARG A 244 18.78 9.50 2.19
N ALA A 245 17.52 9.07 2.22
CA ALA A 245 16.47 9.78 2.94
C ALA A 245 16.84 9.97 4.43
N ASP A 246 17.37 8.95 5.10
CA ASP A 246 17.83 9.04 6.50
C ASP A 246 18.94 10.09 6.70
N GLN A 247 19.80 10.27 5.70
CA GLN A 247 20.87 11.29 5.72
C GLN A 247 20.35 12.69 5.36
N SER A 248 19.46 12.80 4.38
CA SER A 248 18.95 14.08 3.86
C SER A 248 17.91 14.71 4.77
N LEU A 249 17.09 13.91 5.47
CA LEU A 249 16.02 14.37 6.35
C LEU A 249 16.55 14.70 7.76
N THR A 250 17.52 15.61 7.84
CA THR A 250 18.21 15.97 9.10
C THR A 250 17.29 16.61 10.13
N ASN A 251 16.24 17.31 9.69
CA ASN A 251 15.26 17.99 10.54
C ASN A 251 14.05 17.11 10.91
N TRP A 252 14.08 15.80 10.61
CA TRP A 252 12.98 14.90 10.92
C TRP A 252 13.19 14.22 12.28
N ASP A 253 12.50 14.76 13.29
CA ASP A 253 12.60 14.30 14.67
C ASP A 253 12.01 12.90 14.83
N ALA A 254 12.55 12.13 15.78
CA ALA A 254 12.08 10.79 16.13
C ALA A 254 10.56 10.72 16.40
N LYS A 255 9.96 11.78 16.98
CA LYS A 255 8.53 11.83 17.31
C LYS A 255 7.64 12.16 16.10
N GLN A 256 8.22 12.45 14.93
CA GLN A 256 7.52 12.89 13.73
C GLN A 256 7.26 11.74 12.73
N GLY A 257 7.33 10.48 13.16
CA GLY A 257 7.04 9.32 12.32
C GLY A 257 8.26 8.64 11.69
N ARG A 258 9.47 8.93 12.20
CA ARG A 258 10.73 8.39 11.64
C ARG A 258 10.84 6.87 11.75
N GLU A 259 10.07 6.25 12.65
CA GLU A 259 9.93 4.78 12.73
C GLU A 259 9.49 4.15 11.41
N ILE A 260 8.71 4.89 10.61
CA ILE A 260 8.19 4.40 9.32
C ILE A 260 9.35 4.21 8.35
N LEU A 261 10.29 5.16 8.29
CA LEU A 261 11.47 5.04 7.43
C LEU A 261 12.31 3.81 7.80
N TYR A 262 12.53 3.57 9.08
CA TYR A 262 13.26 2.38 9.52
C TYR A 262 12.51 1.09 9.23
N TYR A 263 11.17 1.08 9.30
CA TYR A 263 10.40 -0.06 8.84
C TYR A 263 10.58 -0.31 7.34
N PHE A 264 10.53 0.72 6.50
CA PHE A 264 10.77 0.58 5.06
C PHE A 264 12.18 0.08 4.76
N MET A 265 13.21 0.64 5.39
CA MET A 265 14.59 0.15 5.27
C MET A 265 14.70 -1.32 5.67
N GLY A 266 14.01 -1.72 6.75
CA GLY A 266 13.94 -3.11 7.18
C GLY A 266 13.26 -4.02 6.16
N ARG A 267 12.14 -3.58 5.57
CA ARG A 267 11.41 -4.34 4.55
C ARG A 267 12.25 -4.56 3.29
N GLU A 268 12.88 -3.52 2.77
CA GLU A 268 13.71 -3.65 1.56
C GLU A 268 14.91 -4.57 1.80
N ALA A 269 15.54 -4.47 2.98
CA ALA A 269 16.60 -5.39 3.39
C ALA A 269 16.10 -6.83 3.54
N LEU A 270 14.88 -7.02 4.05
CA LEU A 270 14.25 -8.34 4.18
C LEU A 270 14.01 -8.96 2.80
N PHE A 271 13.44 -8.20 1.86
CA PHE A 271 13.21 -8.65 0.47
C PHE A 271 14.51 -8.96 -0.26
N ALA A 272 15.54 -8.12 -0.09
CA ALA A 272 16.87 -8.42 -0.59
C ALA A 272 17.45 -9.73 0.02
N GLY A 273 17.09 -10.04 1.26
CA GLY A 273 17.49 -11.27 1.96
C GLY A 273 16.83 -12.56 1.48
N ARG A 274 15.92 -12.51 0.50
CA ARG A 274 15.27 -13.72 -0.05
C ARG A 274 16.23 -14.58 -0.87
N SER A 275 17.28 -13.99 -1.46
CA SER A 275 18.32 -14.72 -2.20
C SER A 275 19.66 -14.00 -2.18
N ASP A 276 20.74 -14.77 -2.31
CA ASP A 276 22.11 -14.22 -2.40
C ASP A 276 22.30 -13.34 -3.64
N GLU A 277 21.61 -13.67 -4.74
CA GLU A 277 21.65 -12.91 -5.98
C GLU A 277 21.09 -11.49 -5.78
N ILE A 278 19.89 -11.37 -5.21
CA ILE A 278 19.25 -10.06 -4.97
C ILE A 278 20.07 -9.25 -3.97
N ALA A 279 20.54 -9.89 -2.89
CA ALA A 279 21.39 -9.22 -1.91
C ALA A 279 22.68 -8.68 -2.55
N ARG A 280 23.40 -9.48 -3.34
CA ARG A 280 24.66 -9.08 -3.97
C ARG A 280 24.49 -8.04 -5.07
N ALA A 281 23.36 -8.01 -5.78
CA ALA A 281 23.06 -6.99 -6.78
C ALA A 281 23.12 -5.56 -6.21
N THR A 282 22.96 -5.39 -4.89
CA THR A 282 23.17 -4.09 -4.24
C THR A 282 24.60 -3.57 -4.40
N LYS A 283 25.61 -4.44 -4.54
CA LYS A 283 27.01 -4.01 -4.71
C LYS A 283 27.27 -3.32 -6.05
N ASP A 284 26.40 -3.53 -7.03
CA ASP A 284 26.50 -2.90 -8.35
C ASP A 284 25.97 -1.46 -8.34
N LEU A 285 25.30 -1.05 -7.25
CA LEU A 285 24.83 0.32 -7.06
C LEU A 285 25.98 1.26 -6.67
N PRO A 286 25.94 2.54 -7.07
CA PRO A 286 27.04 3.48 -6.82
C PRO A 286 27.41 3.59 -5.34
N ARG A 287 28.71 3.46 -5.01
CA ARG A 287 29.20 3.43 -3.61
C ARG A 287 29.00 4.75 -2.85
N GLY A 288 29.07 5.90 -3.54
CA GLY A 288 28.90 7.22 -2.93
C GLY A 288 27.45 7.56 -2.53
N GLU A 289 26.52 6.65 -2.80
CA GLU A 289 25.08 6.90 -2.75
C GLU A 289 24.36 6.12 -1.64
N TRP A 290 25.10 5.47 -0.74
CA TRP A 290 24.55 4.62 0.32
C TRP A 290 24.18 5.35 1.62
N GLY A 291 24.50 6.63 1.76
CA GLY A 291 24.26 7.39 2.99
C GLY A 291 24.84 6.69 4.23
N ASN A 292 24.00 6.44 5.23
CA ASN A 292 24.40 5.76 6.48
C ASN A 292 24.35 4.21 6.41
N CYS A 293 24.09 3.65 5.23
CA CYS A 293 23.98 2.20 5.01
C CYS A 293 25.17 1.62 4.26
N ALA A 294 25.13 0.30 4.08
CA ALA A 294 26.04 -0.43 3.22
C ALA A 294 25.27 -1.42 2.32
N PRO A 295 25.82 -1.76 1.13
CA PRO A 295 25.32 -2.87 0.34
C PRO A 295 25.47 -4.20 1.09
N PHE A 296 24.78 -5.24 0.63
CA PHE A 296 24.76 -6.55 1.28
C PHE A 296 25.75 -7.53 0.63
N ASP A 297 26.43 -8.32 1.46
CA ASP A 297 27.32 -9.38 0.99
C ASP A 297 26.59 -10.64 0.52
N ASN A 298 25.48 -10.97 1.18
CA ASN A 298 24.67 -12.17 0.96
C ASN A 298 23.29 -12.01 1.62
N ALA A 299 22.42 -13.00 1.43
CA ALA A 299 21.06 -13.02 1.97
C ALA A 299 21.01 -12.92 3.50
N ALA A 300 21.96 -13.54 4.19
CA ALA A 300 22.04 -13.49 5.66
C ALA A 300 22.40 -12.08 6.16
N GLY A 301 23.33 -11.40 5.49
CA GLY A 301 23.69 -10.02 5.77
C GLY A 301 22.52 -9.06 5.58
N ALA A 302 21.77 -9.21 4.49
CA ALA A 302 20.56 -8.44 4.24
C ALA A 302 19.47 -8.69 5.29
N THR A 303 19.25 -9.96 5.67
CA THR A 303 18.26 -10.30 6.71
C THR A 303 18.68 -9.78 8.10
N ASN A 304 19.97 -9.77 8.42
CA ASN A 304 20.47 -9.18 9.67
C ASN A 304 20.30 -7.65 9.68
N ALA A 305 20.50 -6.97 8.55
CA ALA A 305 20.21 -5.55 8.43
C ALA A 305 18.71 -5.28 8.62
N ALA A 306 17.83 -6.14 8.08
CA ALA A 306 16.39 -6.03 8.30
C ALA A 306 16.02 -6.05 9.79
N LEU A 307 16.56 -7.00 10.56
CA LEU A 307 16.37 -7.07 12.02
C LEU A 307 16.80 -5.77 12.70
N GLN A 308 17.97 -5.25 12.37
CA GLN A 308 18.47 -4.01 12.98
C GLN A 308 17.56 -2.80 12.70
N TRP A 309 17.04 -2.69 11.47
CA TRP A 309 16.15 -1.60 11.10
C TRP A 309 14.77 -1.72 11.75
N PHE A 310 14.20 -2.92 11.81
CA PHE A 310 12.94 -3.12 12.53
C PHE A 310 13.08 -2.89 14.04
N GLU A 311 14.23 -3.26 14.65
CA GLU A 311 14.53 -2.92 16.03
C GLU A 311 14.61 -1.40 16.26
N LYS A 312 15.25 -0.66 15.36
CA LYS A 312 15.25 0.82 15.40
C LYS A 312 13.85 1.40 15.26
N SER A 313 13.03 0.86 14.36
CA SER A 313 11.63 1.25 14.19
C SER A 313 10.82 1.05 15.48
N LYS A 314 10.92 -0.15 16.08
CA LYS A 314 10.30 -0.50 17.36
C LYS A 314 10.79 0.40 18.50
N ALA A 315 12.08 0.72 18.55
CA ALA A 315 12.65 1.58 19.59
C ALA A 315 12.11 3.02 19.52
N LEU A 316 11.85 3.54 18.33
CA LEU A 316 11.25 4.86 18.15
C LEU A 316 9.75 4.87 18.50
N ASN A 317 9.03 3.81 18.15
CA ASN A 317 7.61 3.67 18.44
C ASN A 317 7.27 2.22 18.87
N PRO A 318 7.25 1.95 20.20
CA PRO A 318 6.95 0.63 20.74
C PRO A 318 5.53 0.12 20.47
N ASP A 319 4.61 0.98 20.00
CA ASP A 319 3.24 0.61 19.64
C ASP A 319 3.10 0.36 18.13
N TYR A 320 4.18 0.52 17.35
CA TYR A 320 4.13 0.35 15.91
C TYR A 320 4.11 -1.14 15.51
N ALA A 321 2.90 -1.70 15.41
CA ALA A 321 2.65 -3.12 15.11
C ALA A 321 3.43 -3.64 13.88
N ARG A 322 3.63 -2.81 12.86
CA ARG A 322 4.38 -3.16 11.63
C ARG A 322 5.86 -3.47 11.90
N ALA A 323 6.50 -2.81 12.87
CA ALA A 323 7.87 -3.13 13.24
C ALA A 323 7.98 -4.56 13.81
N TYR A 324 7.06 -4.93 14.70
CA TYR A 324 6.98 -6.29 15.24
C TYR A 324 6.67 -7.31 14.15
N PHE A 325 5.73 -7.02 13.26
CA PHE A 325 5.45 -7.90 12.13
C PHE A 325 6.69 -8.12 11.25
N GLY A 326 7.44 -7.06 10.93
CA GLY A 326 8.70 -7.15 10.19
C GLY A 326 9.79 -7.96 10.92
N LEU A 327 9.94 -7.80 12.24
CA LEU A 327 10.81 -8.66 13.06
C LEU A 327 10.41 -10.13 12.95
N GLY A 328 9.10 -10.41 13.03
CA GLY A 328 8.54 -11.75 12.86
C GLY A 328 8.95 -12.38 11.53
N GLN A 329 8.84 -11.63 10.44
CA GLN A 329 9.23 -12.09 9.11
C GLN A 329 10.73 -12.32 8.97
N ALA A 330 11.56 -11.42 9.48
CA ALA A 330 13.00 -11.55 9.42
C ALA A 330 13.49 -12.79 10.17
N HIS A 331 12.95 -13.06 11.36
CA HIS A 331 13.23 -14.28 12.11
C HIS A 331 12.74 -15.55 11.37
N ALA A 332 11.52 -15.54 10.84
CA ALA A 332 11.00 -16.66 10.04
C ALA A 332 11.84 -16.92 8.79
N GLN A 333 12.34 -15.87 8.12
CA GLN A 333 13.23 -15.99 6.97
C GLN A 333 14.58 -16.61 7.36
N ARG A 334 15.18 -16.21 8.49
CA ARG A 334 16.41 -16.85 9.01
C ARG A 334 16.19 -18.33 9.28
N ALA A 335 15.09 -18.69 9.95
CA ALA A 335 14.74 -20.08 10.20
C ALA A 335 14.59 -20.87 8.88
N ASN A 336 13.87 -20.33 7.91
CA ASN A 336 13.66 -20.97 6.62
C ASN A 336 14.97 -21.16 5.84
N ASN A 337 15.87 -20.16 5.87
CA ASN A 337 17.18 -20.27 5.23
C ASN A 337 18.03 -21.39 5.87
N ILE A 338 17.98 -21.54 7.20
CA ILE A 338 18.65 -22.64 7.90
C ILE A 338 18.06 -24.00 7.49
N VAL A 339 16.74 -24.11 7.42
CA VAL A 339 16.03 -25.35 7.05
C VAL A 339 16.35 -25.76 5.60
N ARG A 340 16.36 -24.81 4.66
CA ARG A 340 16.63 -25.06 3.23
C ARG A 340 18.08 -25.44 2.95
N ALA A 341 19.03 -24.99 3.75
CA ALA A 341 20.45 -25.30 3.60
C ALA A 341 20.78 -26.80 3.77
N LYS A 342 19.85 -27.63 4.31
CA LYS A 342 20.00 -29.11 4.40
C LYS A 342 20.42 -29.73 3.07
N ASN A 343 19.94 -29.18 1.95
CA ASN A 343 20.12 -29.78 0.63
C ASN A 343 21.47 -29.47 -0.02
N GLN A 344 22.36 -28.71 0.63
CA GLN A 344 23.57 -28.17 -0.01
C GLN A 344 24.91 -28.64 0.60
N GLU A 345 24.96 -29.29 1.77
CA GLU A 345 26.26 -29.58 2.42
C GLU A 345 26.37 -30.97 3.07
N ASN A 346 27.60 -31.51 3.06
CA ASN A 346 28.09 -32.68 3.82
C ASN A 346 28.06 -32.47 5.36
N SER A 347 27.02 -31.82 5.89
CA SER A 347 26.87 -31.62 7.34
C SER A 347 26.65 -32.96 8.03
N SER A 348 27.35 -33.20 9.14
CA SER A 348 27.08 -34.36 10.00
C SER A 348 25.69 -34.28 10.62
N ALA A 349 25.12 -35.42 11.03
CA ALA A 349 23.81 -35.46 11.70
C ALA A 349 23.77 -34.56 12.96
N ALA A 350 24.88 -34.47 13.71
CA ALA A 350 25.00 -33.60 14.88
C ALA A 350 24.91 -32.11 14.52
N GLN A 351 25.64 -31.68 13.49
CA GLN A 351 25.59 -30.28 13.00
C GLN A 351 24.20 -29.94 12.46
N TYR A 352 23.54 -30.87 11.79
CA TYR A 352 22.18 -30.65 11.29
C TYR A 352 21.17 -30.53 12.43
N LYS A 353 21.28 -31.35 13.48
CA LYS A 353 20.48 -31.25 14.70
C LYS A 353 20.64 -29.88 15.37
N GLU A 354 21.87 -29.38 15.50
CA GLU A 354 22.14 -28.05 16.04
C GLU A 354 21.50 -26.95 15.18
N LYS A 355 21.67 -27.01 13.85
CA LYS A 355 21.01 -26.10 12.89
C LYS A 355 19.49 -26.08 13.09
N LEU A 356 18.83 -27.23 13.25
CA LEU A 356 17.39 -27.31 13.52
C LEU A 356 16.99 -26.72 14.87
N GLY A 357 17.83 -26.88 15.91
CA GLY A 357 17.66 -26.20 17.18
C GLY A 357 17.68 -24.67 17.03
N THR A 358 18.65 -24.14 16.29
CA THR A 358 18.72 -22.70 15.97
C THR A 358 17.50 -22.24 15.18
N ALA A 359 17.06 -23.00 14.17
CA ALA A 359 15.86 -22.66 13.41
C ALA A 359 14.61 -22.58 14.30
N ARG A 360 14.44 -23.50 15.27
CA ARG A 360 13.35 -23.44 16.25
C ARG A 360 13.41 -22.21 17.14
N ASN A 361 14.60 -21.78 17.57
CA ASN A 361 14.75 -20.56 18.37
C ASN A 361 14.37 -19.32 17.56
N GLU A 362 14.79 -19.24 16.29
CA GLU A 362 14.37 -18.15 15.39
C GLU A 362 12.85 -18.16 15.18
N LEU A 363 12.21 -19.32 15.05
CA LEU A 363 10.75 -19.41 14.92
C LEU A 363 10.00 -19.01 16.20
N ALA A 364 10.54 -19.32 17.37
CA ALA A 364 9.99 -18.85 18.64
C ALA A 364 9.99 -17.31 18.68
N SER A 365 11.11 -16.68 18.32
CA SER A 365 11.19 -15.22 18.18
C SER A 365 10.22 -14.68 17.12
N ALA A 366 10.03 -15.40 16.01
CA ALA A 366 9.07 -15.00 14.98
C ALA A 366 7.63 -14.99 15.51
N ILE A 367 7.22 -16.06 16.18
CA ILE A 367 5.89 -16.23 16.79
C ILE A 367 5.62 -15.14 17.83
N GLU A 368 6.58 -14.90 18.74
CA GLU A 368 6.47 -13.84 19.75
C GLU A 368 6.24 -12.47 19.11
N ASN A 369 7.00 -12.14 18.07
CA ASN A 369 6.88 -10.86 17.37
C ASN A 369 5.55 -10.73 16.61
N TYR A 370 5.05 -11.79 15.96
CA TYR A 370 3.72 -11.74 15.33
C TYR A 370 2.60 -11.58 16.35
N GLN A 371 2.67 -12.26 17.50
CA GLN A 371 1.71 -12.08 18.59
C GLN A 371 1.77 -10.66 19.15
N ALA A 372 2.97 -10.12 19.33
CA ALA A 372 3.18 -8.74 19.75
C ALA A 372 2.63 -7.71 18.75
N ALA A 373 2.73 -7.99 17.44
CA ALA A 373 2.12 -7.19 16.39
C ALA A 373 0.59 -7.21 16.50
N LEU A 374 -0.02 -8.40 16.62
CA LEU A 374 -1.48 -8.54 16.78
C LEU A 374 -2.01 -7.80 18.01
N ALA A 375 -1.27 -7.84 19.12
CA ALA A 375 -1.65 -7.17 20.36
C ALA A 375 -1.65 -5.62 20.26
N ARG A 376 -0.97 -5.07 19.25
CA ARG A 376 -0.83 -3.61 19.03
C ARG A 376 -1.72 -3.08 17.92
N LEU A 377 -2.40 -3.95 17.18
CA LEU A 377 -3.38 -3.49 16.18
C LEU A 377 -4.59 -2.85 16.87
N PRO A 378 -5.20 -1.81 16.28
CA PRO A 378 -6.36 -1.14 16.86
C PRO A 378 -7.52 -2.12 17.16
N GLN A 379 -8.27 -1.85 18.24
CA GLN A 379 -9.48 -2.62 18.56
C GLN A 379 -10.53 -2.42 17.46
N GLY A 380 -11.15 -3.50 17.00
CA GLY A 380 -12.09 -3.49 15.85
C GLY A 380 -11.43 -3.75 14.50
N ASP A 381 -10.09 -3.84 14.45
CA ASP A 381 -9.32 -4.01 13.23
C ASP A 381 -9.16 -5.47 12.78
N ALA A 382 -10.06 -6.36 13.25
CA ALA A 382 -10.00 -7.79 12.95
C ALA A 382 -10.08 -8.11 11.45
N ARG A 383 -10.59 -7.17 10.64
CA ARG A 383 -10.69 -7.28 9.19
C ARG A 383 -9.64 -6.46 8.44
N SER A 384 -8.75 -5.71 9.09
CA SER A 384 -7.68 -5.07 8.33
C SER A 384 -6.78 -6.10 7.70
N LEU A 385 -6.26 -5.74 6.54
CA LEU A 385 -5.30 -6.57 5.85
C LEU A 385 -4.07 -6.85 6.71
N MET A 386 -3.64 -5.90 7.55
CA MET A 386 -2.52 -6.08 8.46
C MET A 386 -2.80 -7.18 9.49
N ASN A 387 -4.00 -7.22 10.08
CA ASN A 387 -4.40 -8.28 11.00
C ASN A 387 -4.39 -9.64 10.29
N LEU A 388 -5.07 -9.71 9.15
CA LEU A 388 -5.20 -10.96 8.37
C LEU A 388 -3.83 -11.49 7.94
N LYS A 389 -2.93 -10.63 7.43
CA LYS A 389 -1.57 -11.00 7.03
C LYS A 389 -0.72 -11.44 8.22
N THR A 390 -0.83 -10.75 9.35
CA THR A 390 -0.10 -11.13 10.57
C THR A 390 -0.51 -12.52 11.06
N ARG A 391 -1.81 -12.84 11.04
CA ARG A 391 -2.30 -14.18 11.37
C ARG A 391 -1.85 -15.25 10.37
N ALA A 392 -1.89 -14.94 9.07
CA ALA A 392 -1.39 -15.86 8.05
C ALA A 392 0.12 -16.14 8.22
N ALA A 393 0.92 -15.12 8.53
CA ALA A 393 2.34 -15.24 8.80
C ALA A 393 2.62 -16.02 10.09
N LEU A 394 1.82 -15.81 11.14
CA LEU A 394 1.86 -16.58 12.38
C LEU A 394 1.55 -18.07 12.14
N GLY A 395 0.49 -18.37 11.38
CA GLY A 395 0.17 -19.73 10.97
C GLY A 395 1.31 -20.37 10.17
N SER A 396 1.93 -19.62 9.26
CA SER A 396 3.11 -20.07 8.50
C SER A 396 4.31 -20.39 9.41
N ALA A 397 4.56 -19.58 10.43
CA ALA A 397 5.62 -19.84 11.41
C ALA A 397 5.36 -21.14 12.20
N TYR A 398 4.13 -21.38 12.63
CA TYR A 398 3.74 -22.62 13.30
C TYR A 398 3.90 -23.86 12.40
N ILE A 399 3.56 -23.77 11.12
CA ILE A 399 3.82 -24.85 10.13
C ILE A 399 5.32 -25.16 10.10
N LEU A 400 6.16 -24.12 10.00
CA LEU A 400 7.60 -24.29 9.91
C LEU A 400 8.18 -24.90 11.19
N VAL A 401 7.63 -24.58 12.38
CA VAL A 401 7.97 -25.28 13.64
C VAL A 401 7.67 -26.77 13.52
N GLY A 402 6.47 -27.15 13.10
CA GLY A 402 6.09 -28.55 12.89
C GLY A 402 7.04 -29.27 11.92
N GLN A 403 7.38 -28.63 10.79
CA GLN A 403 8.34 -29.16 9.83
C GLN A 403 9.73 -29.36 10.43
N THR A 404 10.23 -28.43 11.27
CA THR A 404 11.53 -28.61 11.93
C THR A 404 11.57 -29.81 12.87
N TYR A 405 10.46 -30.15 13.51
CA TYR A 405 10.35 -31.35 14.35
C TYR A 405 10.34 -32.63 13.51
N LEU A 406 9.64 -32.65 12.38
CA LEU A 406 9.67 -33.79 11.46
C LEU A 406 11.06 -34.02 10.89
N LEU A 407 11.76 -32.95 10.49
CA LEU A 407 13.14 -33.02 10.01
C LEU A 407 14.11 -33.49 11.10
N ALA A 408 13.87 -33.11 12.36
CA ALA A 408 14.67 -33.59 13.49
C ALA A 408 14.41 -35.08 13.77
N ASN A 409 13.15 -35.52 13.68
CA ASN A 409 12.81 -36.95 13.75
C ASN A 409 13.48 -37.76 12.64
N GLU A 410 13.55 -37.26 11.40
CA GLU A 410 14.29 -37.95 10.34
C GLU A 410 15.78 -38.15 10.68
N ALA A 411 16.39 -37.16 11.32
CA ALA A 411 17.81 -37.19 11.69
C ALA A 411 18.08 -38.07 12.93
N GLU A 412 17.17 -38.08 13.90
CA GLU A 412 17.38 -38.69 15.21
C GLU A 412 16.63 -40.02 15.40
N ARG A 413 15.61 -40.28 14.56
CA ARG A 413 14.65 -41.38 14.69
C ARG A 413 13.90 -41.37 16.05
N ASP A 414 13.58 -40.19 16.56
CA ASP A 414 12.83 -40.00 17.82
C ASP A 414 11.39 -39.55 17.55
N VAL A 415 10.46 -40.50 17.70
CA VAL A 415 9.02 -40.29 17.52
C VAL A 415 8.43 -39.26 18.50
N ASN A 416 9.09 -38.98 19.64
CA ASN A 416 8.58 -37.95 20.55
C ASN A 416 8.69 -36.54 19.95
N LEU A 417 9.67 -36.30 19.06
CA LEU A 417 9.76 -35.04 18.32
C LEU A 417 8.54 -34.85 17.42
N VAL A 418 8.03 -35.92 16.81
CA VAL A 418 6.81 -35.91 15.99
C VAL A 418 5.59 -35.50 16.82
N LYS A 419 5.47 -35.99 18.06
CA LYS A 419 4.42 -35.58 18.99
C LYS A 419 4.50 -34.10 19.35
N MET A 420 5.71 -33.53 19.43
CA MET A 420 5.91 -32.10 19.67
C MET A 420 5.46 -31.21 18.50
N ALA A 421 5.38 -31.74 17.27
CA ALA A 421 4.89 -31.00 16.11
C ALA A 421 3.37 -30.73 16.15
N VAL A 422 2.59 -31.66 16.71
CA VAL A 422 1.12 -31.65 16.63
C VAL A 422 0.50 -30.36 17.19
N PRO A 423 0.85 -29.87 18.39
CA PRO A 423 0.22 -28.67 18.94
C PRO A 423 0.42 -27.42 18.08
N ASP A 424 1.61 -27.25 17.48
CA ASP A 424 1.90 -26.10 16.63
C ASP A 424 1.16 -26.20 15.29
N LEU A 425 1.04 -27.40 14.71
CA LEU A 425 0.23 -27.60 13.49
C LEU A 425 -1.25 -27.30 13.74
N LEU A 426 -1.80 -27.69 14.89
CA LEU A 426 -3.17 -27.33 15.28
C LEU A 426 -3.34 -25.81 15.47
N ARG A 427 -2.34 -25.12 16.04
CA ARG A 427 -2.35 -23.65 16.13
C ARG A 427 -2.28 -23.01 14.75
N ALA A 428 -1.51 -23.55 13.82
CA ALA A 428 -1.46 -23.07 12.44
C ALA A 428 -2.84 -23.14 11.78
N GLU A 429 -3.52 -24.28 11.90
CA GLU A 429 -4.88 -24.45 11.37
C GLU A 429 -5.87 -23.48 12.03
N ALA A 430 -5.77 -23.27 13.34
CA ALA A 430 -6.64 -22.35 14.08
C ALA A 430 -6.45 -20.88 13.67
N GLU A 431 -5.23 -20.48 13.29
CA GLU A 431 -4.96 -19.14 12.76
C GLU A 431 -5.40 -18.98 11.30
N LEU A 432 -5.25 -20.02 10.47
CA LEU A 432 -5.46 -19.95 9.02
C LEU A 432 -6.91 -20.21 8.58
N ASP A 433 -7.62 -21.16 9.19
CA ASP A 433 -8.98 -21.54 8.78
C ASP A 433 -9.97 -20.35 8.82
N PRO A 434 -9.99 -19.51 9.88
CA PRO A 434 -10.88 -18.34 9.90
C PRO A 434 -10.59 -17.34 8.77
N LEU A 435 -9.33 -17.24 8.31
CA LEU A 435 -8.93 -16.29 7.28
C LEU A 435 -9.57 -16.61 5.92
N THR A 436 -9.84 -17.88 5.63
CA THR A 436 -10.51 -18.31 4.39
C THR A 436 -11.90 -17.69 4.19
N ARG A 437 -12.52 -17.23 5.29
CA ARG A 437 -13.82 -16.55 5.30
C ARG A 437 -13.71 -15.04 5.56
N ALA A 438 -12.63 -14.59 6.19
CA ALA A 438 -12.43 -13.21 6.56
C ALA A 438 -11.77 -12.37 5.46
N ILE A 439 -10.94 -12.98 4.62
CA ILE A 439 -10.30 -12.30 3.49
C ILE A 439 -11.35 -11.96 2.42
N PRO A 440 -11.46 -10.69 2.00
CA PRO A 440 -12.37 -10.28 0.94
C PRO A 440 -12.14 -11.03 -0.39
N PHE A 441 -13.20 -11.30 -1.15
CA PHE A 441 -13.10 -12.09 -2.39
C PHE A 441 -12.33 -11.41 -3.52
N ASP A 442 -12.22 -10.08 -3.48
CA ASP A 442 -11.40 -9.27 -4.39
C ASP A 442 -9.89 -9.36 -4.07
N GLN A 443 -9.52 -9.88 -2.89
CA GLN A 443 -8.14 -10.19 -2.49
C GLN A 443 -7.75 -11.60 -2.93
N THR A 444 -7.98 -11.93 -4.20
CA THR A 444 -7.86 -13.29 -4.77
C THR A 444 -6.49 -13.93 -4.52
N ARG A 445 -5.40 -13.18 -4.67
CA ARG A 445 -4.03 -13.63 -4.37
C ARG A 445 -3.86 -14.08 -2.95
N PHE A 446 -4.23 -13.22 -2.02
CA PHE A 446 -4.04 -13.46 -0.61
C PHE A 446 -4.94 -14.61 -0.13
N LEU A 447 -6.15 -14.70 -0.66
CA LEU A 447 -7.06 -15.82 -0.40
C LEU A 447 -6.49 -17.15 -0.94
N ALA A 448 -5.98 -17.18 -2.17
CA ALA A 448 -5.37 -18.38 -2.76
C ALA A 448 -4.12 -18.83 -1.98
N GLN A 449 -3.25 -17.89 -1.61
CA GLN A 449 -2.09 -18.17 -0.74
C GLN A 449 -2.52 -18.70 0.62
N THR A 450 -3.59 -18.16 1.21
CA THR A 450 -4.13 -18.64 2.50
C THR A 450 -4.60 -20.09 2.39
N PHE A 451 -5.32 -20.44 1.33
CA PHE A 451 -5.72 -21.83 1.07
C PHE A 451 -4.53 -22.76 0.82
N LEU A 452 -3.51 -22.30 0.07
CA LEU A 452 -2.25 -23.03 -0.09
C LEU A 452 -1.61 -23.31 1.28
N THR A 453 -1.43 -22.28 2.11
CA THR A 453 -0.79 -22.40 3.43
C THR A 453 -1.59 -23.29 4.37
N LEU A 454 -2.92 -23.18 4.40
CA LEU A 454 -3.79 -24.04 5.20
C LEU A 454 -3.72 -25.51 4.73
N GLY A 455 -3.72 -25.75 3.42
CA GLY A 455 -3.52 -27.07 2.85
C GLY A 455 -2.18 -27.67 3.24
N VAL A 456 -1.10 -26.87 3.24
CA VAL A 456 0.23 -27.31 3.70
C VAL A 456 0.22 -27.65 5.18
N ALA A 457 -0.43 -26.85 6.04
CA ALA A 457 -0.56 -27.18 7.46
C ALA A 457 -1.19 -28.56 7.67
N ARG A 458 -2.32 -28.80 7.00
CA ARG A 458 -3.06 -30.06 7.06
C ARG A 458 -2.30 -31.22 6.41
N GLN A 459 -1.55 -30.99 5.33
CA GLN A 459 -0.67 -32.00 4.75
C GLN A 459 0.41 -32.44 5.76
N VAL A 460 1.11 -31.49 6.38
CA VAL A 460 2.17 -31.77 7.37
C VAL A 460 1.58 -32.44 8.61
N HIS A 461 0.39 -32.04 9.05
CA HIS A 461 -0.33 -32.69 10.15
C HIS A 461 -0.77 -34.12 9.80
N GLY A 462 -1.25 -34.38 8.57
CA GLY A 462 -1.54 -35.73 8.09
C GLY A 462 -0.30 -36.62 8.08
N GLN A 463 0.86 -36.10 7.64
CA GLN A 463 2.14 -36.82 7.68
C GLN A 463 2.56 -37.14 9.12
N THR A 464 2.38 -36.19 10.03
CA THR A 464 2.66 -36.37 11.46
C THR A 464 1.81 -37.49 12.04
N ALA A 465 0.51 -37.52 11.73
CA ALA A 465 -0.40 -38.59 12.16
C ALA A 465 -0.03 -39.97 11.58
N GLU A 466 0.39 -40.01 10.30
CA GLU A 466 0.86 -41.25 9.65
C GLU A 466 2.11 -41.83 10.35
N ILE A 467 3.09 -40.98 10.69
CA ILE A 467 4.29 -41.40 11.44
C ILE A 467 3.94 -41.90 12.85
N LEU A 468 2.89 -41.36 13.45
CA LEU A 468 2.35 -41.78 14.75
C LEU A 468 1.41 -42.99 14.65
N GLU A 469 1.25 -43.57 13.46
CA GLU A 469 0.35 -44.70 13.18
C GLU A 469 -1.15 -44.41 13.45
N ASP A 470 -1.53 -43.13 13.55
CA ASP A 470 -2.93 -42.69 13.62
C ASP A 470 -3.49 -42.47 12.21
N PHE A 471 -3.71 -43.58 11.49
CA PHE A 471 -4.18 -43.56 10.11
C PHE A 471 -5.57 -42.93 9.94
N ALA A 472 -6.42 -42.98 10.98
CA ALA A 472 -7.74 -42.35 10.97
C ALA A 472 -7.62 -40.83 10.98
N ALA A 473 -6.76 -40.28 11.86
CA ALA A 473 -6.45 -38.86 11.85
C ALA A 473 -5.76 -38.46 10.55
N ALA A 474 -4.76 -39.22 10.09
CA ALA A 474 -4.05 -38.95 8.83
C ALA A 474 -5.01 -38.84 7.64
N LYS A 475 -5.92 -39.80 7.48
CA LYS A 475 -6.94 -39.79 6.42
C LYS A 475 -7.87 -38.57 6.51
N THR A 476 -8.30 -38.23 7.72
CA THR A 476 -9.18 -37.06 7.97
C THR A 476 -8.46 -35.77 7.56
N THR A 477 -7.23 -35.57 8.04
CA THR A 477 -6.47 -34.34 7.81
C THR A 477 -6.04 -34.21 6.34
N TYR A 478 -5.59 -35.29 5.69
CA TYR A 478 -5.29 -35.27 4.27
C TYR A 478 -6.54 -34.96 3.42
N THR A 479 -7.72 -35.46 3.79
CA THR A 479 -8.98 -35.12 3.10
C THR A 479 -9.34 -33.63 3.24
N ALA A 480 -8.99 -33.01 4.36
CA ALA A 480 -9.14 -31.56 4.51
C ALA A 480 -8.13 -30.81 3.62
N ALA A 481 -6.86 -31.23 3.60
CA ALA A 481 -5.83 -30.64 2.74
C ALA A 481 -6.19 -30.69 1.25
N THR A 482 -6.75 -31.79 0.73
CA THR A 482 -7.17 -31.87 -0.68
C THR A 482 -8.22 -30.83 -1.03
N ARG A 483 -9.16 -30.57 -0.11
CA ARG A 483 -10.19 -29.54 -0.27
C ARG A 483 -9.56 -28.15 -0.36
N ASP A 484 -8.61 -27.84 0.50
CA ASP A 484 -7.97 -26.52 0.52
C ASP A 484 -7.13 -26.28 -0.74
N PHE A 485 -6.34 -27.26 -1.18
CA PHE A 485 -5.60 -27.12 -2.44
C PHE A 485 -6.51 -27.01 -3.66
N ALA A 486 -7.65 -27.73 -3.66
CA ALA A 486 -8.65 -27.57 -4.72
C ALA A 486 -9.27 -26.16 -4.73
N GLN A 487 -9.56 -25.57 -3.56
CA GLN A 487 -10.03 -24.19 -3.46
C GLN A 487 -8.97 -23.18 -3.92
N CYS A 488 -7.69 -23.38 -3.55
CA CYS A 488 -6.58 -22.57 -4.08
C CYS A 488 -6.58 -22.55 -5.62
N LEU A 489 -6.67 -23.73 -6.25
CA LEU A 489 -6.70 -23.84 -7.71
C LEU A 489 -7.93 -23.16 -8.31
N GLU A 490 -9.09 -23.30 -7.67
CA GLU A 490 -10.33 -22.68 -8.15
C GLU A 490 -10.31 -21.16 -8.09
N ILE A 491 -9.72 -20.59 -7.04
CA ILE A 491 -9.51 -19.13 -6.95
C ILE A 491 -8.55 -18.66 -8.04
N GLY A 492 -7.45 -19.38 -8.26
CA GLY A 492 -6.48 -19.05 -9.31
C GLY A 492 -7.10 -18.98 -10.71
N LYS A 493 -8.05 -19.88 -11.03
CA LYS A 493 -8.76 -19.87 -12.33
C LYS A 493 -9.62 -18.62 -12.56
N ARG A 494 -10.03 -17.91 -11.50
CA ARG A 494 -10.86 -16.70 -11.62
C ARG A 494 -10.06 -15.49 -12.13
N GLU A 495 -8.74 -15.52 -11.97
CA GLU A 495 -7.81 -14.45 -12.37
C GLU A 495 -6.74 -15.00 -13.33
N PRO A 496 -7.11 -15.46 -14.54
CA PRO A 496 -6.18 -16.13 -15.45
C PRO A 496 -5.05 -15.23 -15.97
N ASN A 497 -5.21 -13.90 -15.86
CA ASN A 497 -4.21 -12.92 -16.28
C ASN A 497 -3.24 -12.55 -15.15
N ASP A 498 -3.40 -13.16 -13.97
CA ASP A 498 -2.52 -12.93 -12.84
C ASP A 498 -1.28 -13.83 -12.92
N GLU A 499 -0.19 -13.28 -13.46
CA GLU A 499 1.06 -14.00 -13.69
C GLU A 499 1.64 -14.63 -12.41
N TYR A 500 1.48 -13.98 -11.25
CA TYR A 500 1.98 -14.51 -9.99
C TYR A 500 1.16 -15.72 -9.53
N LEU A 501 -0.18 -15.64 -9.60
CA LEU A 501 -1.04 -16.77 -9.30
C LEU A 501 -0.77 -17.95 -10.25
N ALA A 502 -0.74 -17.69 -11.54
CA ALA A 502 -0.56 -18.71 -12.57
C ALA A 502 0.86 -19.33 -12.52
N GLY A 503 1.90 -18.51 -12.33
CA GLY A 503 3.29 -18.95 -12.39
C GLY A 503 3.86 -19.47 -11.07
N THR A 504 3.32 -19.04 -9.92
CA THR A 504 3.87 -19.38 -8.61
C THR A 504 2.89 -20.18 -7.76
N VAL A 505 1.69 -19.65 -7.50
CA VAL A 505 0.77 -20.24 -6.49
C VAL A 505 0.07 -21.50 -7.01
N MET A 506 -0.53 -21.44 -8.20
CA MET A 506 -1.28 -22.57 -8.76
C MET A 506 -0.42 -23.83 -8.98
N PRO A 507 0.82 -23.75 -9.51
CA PRO A 507 1.68 -24.92 -9.65
C PRO A 507 2.01 -25.58 -8.31
N LEU A 508 2.20 -24.79 -7.24
CA LEU A 508 2.43 -25.30 -5.89
C LEU A 508 1.18 -26.02 -5.36
N CYS A 509 -0.01 -25.43 -5.52
CA CYS A 509 -1.26 -26.07 -5.12
C CYS A 509 -1.53 -27.37 -5.90
N ALA A 510 -1.28 -27.39 -7.21
CA ALA A 510 -1.45 -28.58 -8.03
C ALA A 510 -0.50 -29.72 -7.62
N ARG A 511 0.78 -29.39 -7.38
CA ARG A 511 1.78 -30.36 -6.91
C ARG A 511 1.38 -30.95 -5.56
N ALA A 512 1.09 -30.09 -4.58
CA ALA A 512 0.73 -30.51 -3.23
C ALA A 512 -0.56 -31.34 -3.21
N LEU A 513 -1.55 -30.99 -4.04
CA LEU A 513 -2.76 -31.80 -4.21
C LEU A 513 -2.45 -33.21 -4.74
N GLY A 514 -1.53 -33.33 -5.70
CA GLY A 514 -1.07 -34.62 -6.21
C GLY A 514 -0.40 -35.47 -5.12
N GLU A 515 0.49 -34.87 -4.33
CA GLU A 515 1.19 -35.52 -3.22
C GLU A 515 0.21 -36.03 -2.15
N VAL A 516 -0.75 -35.20 -1.73
CA VAL A 516 -1.76 -35.59 -0.73
C VAL A 516 -2.68 -36.70 -1.25
N ASN A 517 -3.12 -36.64 -2.51
CA ASN A 517 -3.92 -37.72 -3.10
C ASN A 517 -3.15 -39.05 -3.14
N GLN A 518 -1.84 -38.99 -3.43
CA GLN A 518 -0.99 -40.17 -3.39
C GLN A 518 -0.86 -40.74 -1.97
N ALA A 519 -0.70 -39.89 -0.95
CA ALA A 519 -0.65 -40.30 0.45
C ALA A 519 -1.98 -40.95 0.89
N LEU A 520 -3.12 -40.33 0.56
CA LEU A 520 -4.45 -40.90 0.83
C LEU A 520 -4.65 -42.28 0.21
N GLY A 521 -4.17 -42.51 -1.01
CA GLY A 521 -4.29 -43.81 -1.68
C GLY A 521 -3.48 -44.93 -1.02
N LYS A 522 -2.49 -44.60 -0.17
CA LYS A 522 -1.69 -45.57 0.59
C LYS A 522 -2.34 -45.97 1.92
N ILE A 523 -3.19 -45.11 2.48
CA ILE A 523 -3.91 -45.37 3.73
C ILE A 523 -5.14 -46.23 3.41
N LYS A 524 -5.01 -47.54 3.65
CA LYS A 524 -6.08 -48.53 3.41
C LYS A 524 -7.16 -48.50 4.48
#